data_AF-A0A533Y661-F1
#
_entry.id   AF-A0A533Y661-F1
#
_cell.length_a   1.000
_cell.length_b   1.000
_cell.length_c   1.000
_cell.angle_alpha   90.00
_cell.angle_beta   90.00
_cell.angle_gamma   90.00
#
_symmetry.space_group_name_H-M   'P 1'
#
loop_
_entity.id
_entity.type
_entity.pdbx_description
1 polymer ?
#
loop_
_entity_poly.entity_id
_entity_poly.type
_entity_poly.pdbx_seq_one_letter_code
_entity_poly.pdbx_strand_id
1 'polypeptide(L)'
;MDKWTLTPLLLLLAAVPVWAGPVPDPQGEWARLTREAAEMGLPSRFLRLLPPEFVKLEFAELKNVAAEYHPDGHRMVFHLNLSENSQGKRLRSLRQIGNHDLATIYHELFHAYFDYVEFASGTPRMTPQGARLYEEAKRFVACRYSVVEISPIATQKSAPRKGRFEKRRISEREGWDALNETWGVFVGLAIWNKLEATDRLNPATRWDWDTVEDYLDRLETAYVNGELTGYFEPADQAERRGIPRWYLAPSHAISAPEVALLLEVILDEAPGMARLAAYWVSASQAQTTVPTLGAC
;
A
#
# COMPACT_ATOMS: atom_id res chain seq x y z
N MET A 1 39.75 -33.61 -47.74
CA MET A 1 38.36 -33.26 -47.38
C MET A 1 38.37 -32.99 -45.89
N ASP A 2 38.80 -31.79 -45.50
CA ASP A 2 39.00 -31.45 -44.09
C ASP A 2 37.95 -30.42 -43.68
N LYS A 3 37.07 -30.84 -42.75
CA LYS A 3 35.97 -30.04 -42.22
C LYS A 3 36.50 -29.16 -41.10
N TRP A 4 36.46 -27.85 -41.31
CA TRP A 4 36.63 -26.84 -40.26
C TRP A 4 35.40 -26.84 -39.35
N THR A 5 35.57 -27.19 -38.09
CA THR A 5 34.57 -26.96 -37.04
C THR A 5 34.77 -25.57 -36.46
N LEU A 6 33.85 -24.65 -36.77
CA LEU A 6 33.69 -23.38 -36.08
C LEU A 6 33.03 -23.65 -34.71
N THR A 7 33.77 -23.39 -33.64
CA THR A 7 33.26 -23.36 -32.27
C THR A 7 32.47 -22.06 -32.08
N PRO A 8 31.18 -22.10 -31.69
CA PRO A 8 30.47 -20.88 -31.35
C PRO A 8 30.95 -20.40 -29.98
N LEU A 9 31.51 -19.19 -29.95
CA LEU A 9 31.81 -18.47 -28.71
C LEU A 9 30.47 -18.08 -28.07
N LEU A 10 30.02 -18.88 -27.10
CA LEU A 10 28.86 -18.56 -26.27
C LEU A 10 29.24 -17.34 -25.40
N LEU A 11 28.86 -16.14 -25.84
CA LEU A 11 28.83 -14.96 -24.99
C LEU A 11 27.78 -15.20 -23.91
N LEU A 12 28.21 -15.71 -22.76
CA LEU A 12 27.49 -15.62 -21.50
C LEU A 12 27.33 -14.13 -21.19
N LEU A 13 26.19 -13.57 -21.60
CA LEU A 13 25.65 -12.36 -21.01
C LEU A 13 25.37 -12.69 -19.54
N ALA A 14 26.36 -12.44 -18.68
CA ALA A 14 26.12 -12.37 -17.26
C ALA A 14 25.06 -11.28 -17.05
N ALA A 15 23.88 -11.68 -16.58
CA ALA A 15 22.89 -10.74 -16.10
C ALA A 15 23.58 -9.96 -14.96
N VAL A 16 23.95 -8.71 -15.24
CA VAL A 16 24.43 -7.81 -14.20
C VAL A 16 23.29 -7.74 -13.19
N PRO A 17 23.51 -8.07 -11.90
CA PRO A 17 22.48 -7.84 -10.91
C PRO A 17 22.19 -6.34 -10.96
N VAL A 18 20.94 -5.97 -11.25
CA VAL A 18 20.52 -4.57 -11.19
C VAL A 18 20.60 -4.19 -9.72
N TRP A 19 21.68 -3.50 -9.34
CA TRP A 19 21.88 -3.04 -7.99
C TRP A 19 20.91 -1.89 -7.73
N ALA A 20 20.14 -2.01 -6.66
CA ALA A 20 19.44 -0.87 -6.09
C ALA A 20 20.49 0.20 -5.74
N GLY A 21 20.38 1.36 -6.38
CA GLY A 21 21.30 2.48 -6.16
C GLY A 21 20.79 3.33 -5.02
N PRO A 22 21.57 3.56 -3.94
CA PRO A 22 21.16 4.46 -2.88
C PRO A 22 21.02 5.89 -3.42
N VAL A 23 20.01 6.61 -2.94
CA VAL A 23 19.85 8.04 -3.23
C VAL A 23 21.00 8.82 -2.57
N PRO A 24 21.74 9.68 -3.30
CA PRO A 24 22.90 10.39 -2.76
C PRO A 24 22.62 11.33 -1.58
N ASP A 25 21.47 12.02 -1.60
CA ASP A 25 21.00 12.90 -0.52
C ASP A 25 19.60 12.45 -0.07
N PRO A 26 19.51 11.38 0.74
CA PRO A 26 18.21 10.80 1.11
C PRO A 26 17.39 11.75 1.99
N GLN A 27 18.03 12.59 2.81
CA GLN A 27 17.32 13.54 3.67
C GLN A 27 16.73 14.70 2.87
N GLY A 28 17.50 15.28 1.94
CA GLY A 28 17.00 16.32 1.04
C GLY A 28 15.91 15.79 0.10
N GLU A 29 16.04 14.54 -0.36
CA GLU A 29 15.02 13.83 -1.13
C GLU A 29 13.72 13.65 -0.35
N TRP A 30 13.78 13.14 0.89
CA TRP A 30 12.62 12.95 1.76
C TRP A 30 11.91 14.27 2.08
N ALA A 31 12.68 15.31 2.39
CA ALA A 31 12.14 16.64 2.66
C ALA A 31 11.45 17.23 1.42
N ARG A 32 12.00 16.99 0.22
CA ARG A 32 11.35 17.41 -1.04
C ARG A 32 10.07 16.63 -1.30
N LEU A 33 10.10 15.30 -1.22
CA LEU A 33 8.93 14.43 -1.41
C LEU A 33 7.77 14.89 -0.55
N THR A 34 8.04 15.09 0.74
CA THR A 34 7.04 15.52 1.73
C THR A 34 6.48 16.91 1.45
N ARG A 35 7.33 17.84 0.98
CA ARG A 35 6.90 19.19 0.60
C ARG A 35 6.05 19.17 -0.68
N GLU A 36 6.49 18.48 -1.72
CA GLU A 36 5.75 18.38 -2.99
C GLU A 36 4.38 17.71 -2.77
N ALA A 37 4.30 16.68 -1.92
CA ALA A 37 3.04 16.08 -1.51
C ALA A 37 2.09 17.12 -0.89
N ALA A 38 2.58 17.91 0.06
CA ALA A 38 1.80 18.97 0.71
C ALA A 38 1.35 20.06 -0.27
N GLU A 39 2.23 20.50 -1.17
CA GLU A 39 1.93 21.49 -2.22
C GLU A 39 0.90 20.99 -3.24
N MET A 40 0.79 19.68 -3.38
CA MET A 40 -0.25 19.03 -4.18
C MET A 40 -1.52 18.78 -3.35
N GLY A 41 -1.55 19.03 -2.03
CA GLY A 41 -2.71 18.68 -1.20
C GLY A 41 -2.89 17.17 -1.01
N LEU A 42 -1.83 16.38 -1.25
CA LEU A 42 -1.76 14.98 -0.85
C LEU A 42 -1.46 14.87 0.66
N PRO A 43 -1.86 13.76 1.29
CA PRO A 43 -1.55 13.50 2.69
C PRO A 43 -0.05 13.51 2.92
N SER A 44 0.40 14.32 3.87
CA SER A 44 1.83 14.57 4.08
C SER A 44 2.22 14.60 5.55
N ARG A 45 1.23 14.58 6.46
CA ARG A 45 1.50 14.58 7.89
C ARG A 45 2.23 13.32 8.32
N PHE A 46 1.76 12.14 7.91
CA PHE A 46 2.41 10.88 8.30
C PHE A 46 3.84 10.78 7.75
N LEU A 47 4.11 11.32 6.56
CA LEU A 47 5.46 11.42 6.00
C LEU A 47 6.39 12.32 6.85
N ARG A 48 5.86 13.41 7.42
CA ARG A 48 6.60 14.27 8.36
C ARG A 48 6.86 13.61 9.71
N LEU A 49 6.01 12.66 10.12
CA LEU A 49 6.17 11.93 11.38
C LEU A 49 7.16 10.77 11.26
N LEU A 50 7.47 10.32 10.04
CA LEU A 50 8.49 9.32 9.76
C LEU A 50 9.89 9.98 9.76
N PRO A 51 10.80 9.60 10.68
CA PRO A 51 12.15 10.15 10.68
C PRO A 51 12.87 9.79 9.37
N PRO A 52 13.50 10.76 8.68
CA PRO A 52 14.15 10.51 7.38
C PRO A 52 15.31 9.51 7.47
N GLU A 53 15.90 9.32 8.65
CA GLU A 53 16.93 8.32 8.90
C GLU A 53 16.39 6.90 9.10
N PHE A 54 15.08 6.74 9.32
CA PHE A 54 14.47 5.42 9.46
C PHE A 54 14.44 4.70 8.11
N VAL A 55 14.17 5.41 7.02
CA VAL A 55 14.04 4.83 5.68
C VAL A 55 15.26 5.12 4.81
N LYS A 56 15.80 4.09 4.16
CA LYS A 56 16.81 4.22 3.11
C LYS A 56 16.14 4.32 1.76
N LEU A 57 16.38 5.42 1.05
CA LEU A 57 15.83 5.64 -0.28
C LEU A 57 16.75 5.03 -1.34
N GLU A 58 16.18 4.24 -2.24
CA GLU A 58 16.89 3.56 -3.31
C GLU A 58 16.12 3.62 -4.63
N PHE A 59 16.83 3.45 -5.75
CA PHE A 59 16.23 3.23 -7.06
C PHE A 59 16.68 1.90 -7.65
N ALA A 60 15.74 1.12 -8.22
CA ALA A 60 16.04 -0.14 -8.89
C ALA A 60 15.10 -0.37 -10.07
N GLU A 61 15.43 -1.30 -10.97
CA GLU A 61 14.45 -1.82 -11.94
C GLU A 61 13.47 -2.73 -11.22
N LEU A 62 12.21 -2.30 -11.14
CA LEU A 62 11.12 -3.09 -10.57
C LEU A 62 10.29 -3.66 -11.71
N LYS A 63 9.79 -4.89 -11.58
CA LYS A 63 9.14 -5.55 -12.73
C LYS A 63 7.77 -4.95 -13.06
N ASN A 64 6.92 -4.79 -12.05
CA ASN A 64 5.49 -4.52 -12.24
C ASN A 64 4.92 -3.48 -11.26
N VAL A 65 5.77 -2.78 -10.51
CA VAL A 65 5.35 -1.86 -9.45
C VAL A 65 6.20 -0.60 -9.48
N ALA A 66 5.61 0.51 -9.04
CA ALA A 66 6.26 1.82 -9.00
C ALA A 66 7.21 1.96 -7.80
N ALA A 67 6.93 1.27 -6.71
CA ALA A 67 7.74 1.25 -5.50
C ALA A 67 7.58 -0.09 -4.78
N GLU A 68 8.53 -0.41 -3.89
CA GLU A 68 8.46 -1.50 -2.93
C GLU A 68 9.08 -1.02 -1.61
N TYR A 69 8.42 -1.29 -0.49
CA TYR A 69 9.02 -1.17 0.83
C TYR A 69 9.52 -2.53 1.34
N HIS A 70 10.77 -2.57 1.81
CA HIS A 70 11.35 -3.73 2.48
C HIS A 70 11.57 -3.41 3.96
N PRO A 71 10.77 -3.97 4.88
CA PRO A 71 10.98 -3.76 6.32
C PRO A 71 12.34 -4.29 6.76
N ASP A 72 12.83 -5.37 6.13
CA ASP A 72 14.20 -5.87 6.29
C ASP A 72 15.21 -4.84 5.77
N GLY A 73 15.72 -4.01 6.69
CA GLY A 73 16.67 -2.94 6.42
C GLY A 73 16.04 -1.59 6.10
N HIS A 74 14.73 -1.44 6.28
CA HIS A 74 13.92 -0.24 6.11
C HIS A 74 14.18 0.48 4.78
N ARG A 75 14.13 -0.26 3.67
CA ARG A 75 14.44 0.26 2.34
C ARG A 75 13.16 0.63 1.60
N MET A 76 13.06 1.87 1.15
CA MET A 76 12.06 2.30 0.19
C MET A 76 12.71 2.36 -1.19
N VAL A 77 12.29 1.44 -2.05
CA VAL A 77 12.84 1.30 -3.41
C VAL A 77 11.83 1.85 -4.40
N PHE A 78 12.22 2.89 -5.14
CA PHE A 78 11.41 3.40 -6.25
C PHE A 78 11.88 2.78 -7.56
N HIS A 79 10.96 2.58 -8.50
CA HIS A 79 11.33 2.15 -9.85
C HIS A 79 12.22 3.20 -10.52
N LEU A 80 13.29 2.76 -11.19
CA LEU A 80 14.26 3.62 -11.86
C LEU A 80 13.62 4.64 -12.82
N ASN A 81 12.53 4.29 -13.50
CA ASN A 81 11.81 5.19 -14.42
C ASN A 81 11.11 6.37 -13.72
N LEU A 82 10.98 6.33 -12.39
CA LEU A 82 10.46 7.44 -11.59
C LEU A 82 11.55 8.45 -11.26
N SER A 83 12.82 8.14 -11.50
CA SER A 83 13.92 9.07 -11.30
C SER A 83 14.10 10.04 -12.47
N GLU A 84 14.66 11.22 -12.20
CA GLU A 84 15.01 12.20 -13.22
C GLU A 84 15.94 11.58 -14.27
N ASN A 85 15.51 11.61 -15.53
CA ASN A 85 16.22 11.00 -16.66
C ASN A 85 16.59 9.52 -16.46
N SER A 86 15.86 8.80 -15.61
CA SER A 86 16.13 7.40 -15.25
C SER A 86 17.54 7.14 -14.68
N GLN A 87 18.12 8.12 -13.97
CA GLN A 87 19.49 8.03 -13.43
C GLN A 87 19.60 7.42 -12.03
N GLY A 88 18.49 7.21 -11.33
CA GLY A 88 18.46 6.63 -9.99
C GLY A 88 19.05 7.52 -8.90
N LYS A 89 19.01 8.85 -9.09
CA LYS A 89 19.60 9.82 -8.15
C LYS A 89 18.55 10.63 -7.39
N ARG A 90 17.41 10.87 -8.00
CA ARG A 90 16.39 11.80 -7.54
C ARG A 90 15.07 11.46 -8.20
N LEU A 91 13.97 11.43 -7.44
CA LEU A 91 12.63 11.25 -7.96
C LEU A 91 12.22 12.44 -8.83
N ARG A 92 11.57 12.19 -9.97
CA ARG A 92 10.88 13.22 -10.74
C ARG A 92 9.87 13.95 -9.85
N SER A 93 9.47 15.16 -10.25
CA SER A 93 8.42 15.86 -9.51
C SER A 93 7.16 14.99 -9.43
N LEU A 94 6.50 15.00 -8.27
CA LEU A 94 5.26 14.23 -8.06
C LEU A 94 4.18 14.60 -9.07
N ARG A 95 4.17 15.85 -9.56
CA ARG A 95 3.24 16.32 -10.63
C ARG A 95 3.45 15.60 -11.97
N GLN A 96 4.63 15.02 -12.19
CA GLN A 96 5.00 14.30 -13.42
C GLN A 96 4.86 12.78 -13.28
N ILE A 97 4.55 12.27 -12.08
CA ILE A 97 4.32 10.85 -11.82
C ILE A 97 2.86 10.51 -12.15
N GLY A 98 2.60 9.32 -12.69
CA GLY A 98 1.25 8.84 -13.01
C GLY A 98 0.36 8.70 -11.76
N ASN A 99 -0.97 8.81 -11.90
CA ASN A 99 -1.87 8.65 -10.75
C ASN A 99 -1.76 7.26 -10.12
N HIS A 100 -1.71 6.22 -10.96
CA HIS A 100 -1.46 4.84 -10.55
C HIS A 100 -0.12 4.68 -9.81
N ASP A 101 0.94 5.28 -10.33
CA ASP A 101 2.27 5.20 -9.71
C ASP A 101 2.30 5.94 -8.37
N LEU A 102 1.65 7.10 -8.26
CA LEU A 102 1.49 7.81 -6.98
C LEU A 102 0.68 6.99 -5.97
N ALA A 103 -0.40 6.34 -6.40
CA ALA A 103 -1.17 5.45 -5.54
C ALA A 103 -0.31 4.30 -5.00
N THR A 104 0.52 3.70 -5.86
CA THR A 104 1.46 2.65 -5.46
C THR A 104 2.54 3.19 -4.51
N ILE A 105 3.10 4.37 -4.77
CA ILE A 105 4.06 5.02 -3.86
C ILE A 105 3.44 5.23 -2.47
N TYR A 106 2.19 5.70 -2.39
CA TYR A 106 1.53 5.94 -1.10
C TYR A 106 1.20 4.66 -0.33
N HIS A 107 0.85 3.59 -1.04
CA HIS A 107 0.72 2.25 -0.49
C HIS A 107 2.01 1.84 0.24
N GLU A 108 3.15 1.93 -0.44
CA GLU A 108 4.45 1.56 0.13
C GLU A 108 4.93 2.54 1.22
N LEU A 109 4.65 3.84 1.09
CA LEU A 109 4.97 4.84 2.11
C LEU A 109 4.19 4.59 3.40
N PHE A 110 2.95 4.10 3.28
CA PHE A 110 2.17 3.68 4.43
C PHE A 110 2.83 2.50 5.13
N HIS A 111 3.29 1.47 4.41
CA HIS A 111 4.02 0.35 5.03
C HIS A 111 5.27 0.82 5.77
N ALA A 112 6.04 1.74 5.19
CA ALA A 112 7.22 2.33 5.84
C ALA A 112 6.87 3.08 7.13
N TYR A 113 5.78 3.84 7.13
CA TYR A 113 5.31 4.53 8.32
C TYR A 113 4.76 3.58 9.37
N PHE A 114 4.04 2.53 8.95
CA PHE A 114 3.48 1.55 9.87
C PHE A 114 4.56 0.70 10.55
N ASP A 115 5.62 0.33 9.84
CA ASP A 115 6.83 -0.28 10.41
C ASP A 115 7.48 0.66 11.45
N TYR A 116 7.60 1.96 11.14
CA TYR A 116 8.09 2.92 12.13
C TYR A 116 7.20 3.04 13.36
N VAL A 117 5.87 3.00 13.19
CA VAL A 117 4.92 3.04 14.30
C VAL A 117 5.11 1.80 15.19
N GLU A 118 5.29 0.62 14.61
CA GLU A 118 5.63 -0.60 15.36
C GLU A 118 6.96 -0.44 16.10
N PHE A 119 8.03 -0.01 15.41
CA PHE A 119 9.35 0.23 15.98
C PHE A 119 9.34 1.25 17.13
N ALA A 120 8.56 2.32 16.99
CA ALA A 120 8.47 3.39 17.99
C ALA A 120 7.58 3.00 19.19
N SER A 121 6.83 1.89 19.11
CA SER A 121 5.88 1.49 20.14
C SER A 121 6.55 1.30 21.50
N GLY A 122 5.93 1.88 22.54
CA GLY A 122 6.48 1.87 23.90
C GLY A 122 7.69 2.80 24.12
N THR A 123 8.08 3.60 23.12
CA THR A 123 9.20 4.55 23.23
C THR A 123 8.71 6.00 23.30
N PRO A 124 9.54 6.95 23.79
CA PRO A 124 9.23 8.39 23.74
C PRO A 124 9.13 8.97 22.32
N ARG A 125 9.51 8.22 21.28
CA ARG A 125 9.42 8.64 19.88
C ARG A 125 8.01 8.46 19.30
N MET A 126 7.15 7.70 20.00
CA MET A 126 5.78 7.46 19.57
C MET A 126 4.97 8.75 19.60
N THR A 127 4.30 9.03 18.48
CA THR A 127 3.40 10.17 18.35
C THR A 127 1.99 9.77 18.79
N PRO A 128 1.12 10.70 19.23
CA PRO A 128 -0.27 10.36 19.57
C PRO A 128 -1.03 9.70 18.41
N GLN A 129 -0.76 10.13 17.17
CA GLN A 129 -1.33 9.56 15.95
C GLN A 129 -0.84 8.12 15.73
N GLY A 130 0.47 7.89 15.88
CA GLY A 130 1.05 6.55 15.80
C GLY A 130 0.50 5.62 16.89
N ALA A 131 0.35 6.13 18.12
CA ALA A 131 -0.21 5.36 19.24
C ALA A 131 -1.65 4.92 18.94
N ARG A 132 -2.50 5.85 18.47
CA ARG A 132 -3.88 5.52 18.06
C ARG A 132 -3.90 4.47 16.94
N LEU A 133 -3.04 4.63 15.91
CA LEU A 133 -2.95 3.68 14.80
C LEU A 133 -2.54 2.29 15.29
N TYR A 134 -1.52 2.22 16.14
CA TYR A 134 -0.98 0.97 16.70
C TYR A 134 -1.99 0.25 17.60
N GLU A 135 -2.67 0.99 18.49
CA GLU A 135 -3.68 0.43 19.40
C GLU A 135 -4.85 -0.17 18.62
N GLU A 136 -5.37 0.54 17.62
CA GLU A 136 -6.43 0.04 16.76
C GLU A 136 -5.97 -1.14 15.90
N ALA A 137 -4.75 -1.08 15.35
CA ALA A 137 -4.19 -2.21 14.61
C ALA A 137 -4.13 -3.48 15.47
N LYS A 138 -3.62 -3.38 16.71
CA LYS A 138 -3.60 -4.50 17.67
C LYS A 138 -4.99 -5.05 17.94
N ARG A 139 -5.98 -4.16 18.11
CA ARG A 139 -7.38 -4.55 18.29
C ARG A 139 -7.86 -5.34 17.07
N PHE A 140 -7.72 -4.80 15.86
CA PHE A 140 -8.16 -5.43 14.61
C PHE A 140 -7.45 -6.75 14.33
N VAL A 141 -6.15 -6.86 14.57
CA VAL A 141 -5.42 -8.14 14.43
C VAL A 141 -6.05 -9.21 15.31
N ALA A 142 -6.33 -8.90 16.59
CA ALA A 142 -6.90 -9.86 17.50
C ALA A 142 -8.31 -10.33 17.10
N CYS A 143 -9.18 -9.41 16.66
CA CYS A 143 -10.60 -9.68 16.42
C CYS A 143 -10.98 -10.04 14.98
N ARG A 144 -10.25 -9.56 13.95
CA ARG A 144 -10.59 -9.75 12.52
C ARG A 144 -9.56 -10.55 11.75
N TYR A 145 -8.27 -10.34 12.02
CA TYR A 145 -7.19 -10.94 11.25
C TYR A 145 -6.56 -12.17 11.92
N SER A 146 -7.15 -12.70 12.99
CA SER A 146 -6.68 -13.94 13.63
C SER A 146 -7.27 -15.21 13.03
N VAL A 147 -8.45 -15.10 12.42
CA VAL A 147 -9.14 -16.19 11.70
C VAL A 147 -9.72 -15.64 10.40
N VAL A 148 -9.13 -16.07 9.30
CA VAL A 148 -9.37 -15.52 7.96
C VAL A 148 -9.95 -16.56 7.00
N GLU A 149 -10.64 -16.10 5.97
CA GLU A 149 -10.98 -16.91 4.80
C GLU A 149 -10.00 -16.54 3.69
N ILE A 150 -9.35 -17.53 3.07
CA ILE A 150 -8.23 -17.29 2.15
C ILE A 150 -8.29 -18.11 0.88
N SER A 151 -7.62 -17.61 -0.15
CA SER A 151 -7.44 -18.25 -1.45
C SER A 151 -5.99 -18.04 -1.92
N PRO A 152 -5.36 -19.02 -2.62
CA PRO A 152 -4.02 -18.84 -3.16
C PRO A 152 -4.01 -17.95 -4.42
N ILE A 153 -5.20 -17.55 -4.90
CA ILE A 153 -5.41 -16.71 -6.07
C ILE A 153 -6.24 -15.51 -5.65
N ALA A 154 -5.82 -14.31 -6.07
CA ALA A 154 -6.56 -13.07 -5.86
C ALA A 154 -7.97 -13.15 -6.45
N THR A 155 -8.98 -12.76 -5.68
CA THR A 155 -10.37 -12.78 -6.13
C THR A 155 -10.86 -11.38 -6.45
N GLN A 156 -10.57 -10.90 -7.66
CA GLN A 156 -11.22 -9.72 -8.23
C GLN A 156 -12.47 -10.15 -9.03
N LYS A 157 -13.42 -9.25 -9.32
CA LYS A 157 -14.67 -9.57 -10.06
C LYS A 157 -14.47 -10.30 -11.40
N SER A 158 -13.30 -10.19 -12.02
CA SER A 158 -12.92 -10.90 -13.26
C SER A 158 -12.32 -12.30 -13.02
N ALA A 159 -11.98 -12.65 -11.78
CA ALA A 159 -11.55 -14.00 -11.42
C ALA A 159 -12.76 -14.94 -11.37
N PRO A 160 -12.66 -16.18 -11.90
CA PRO A 160 -13.76 -17.12 -11.85
C PRO A 160 -14.23 -17.32 -10.40
N ARG A 161 -15.54 -17.20 -10.16
CA ARG A 161 -16.27 -17.43 -8.88
C ARG A 161 -16.01 -18.81 -8.21
N LYS A 162 -15.08 -19.60 -8.72
CA LYS A 162 -14.67 -20.92 -8.23
C LYS A 162 -13.38 -20.87 -7.37
N GLY A 163 -13.09 -19.75 -6.73
CA GLY A 163 -12.12 -19.73 -5.63
C GLY A 163 -12.73 -20.42 -4.42
N ARG A 164 -12.25 -21.62 -4.07
CA ARG A 164 -12.64 -22.27 -2.82
C ARG A 164 -11.89 -21.54 -1.71
N PHE A 165 -12.58 -20.66 -1.00
CA PHE A 165 -12.04 -20.05 0.20
C PHE A 165 -11.96 -21.11 1.31
N GLU A 166 -10.83 -21.14 2.01
CA GLU A 166 -10.68 -21.94 3.21
C GLU A 166 -10.56 -21.06 4.44
N LYS A 167 -11.21 -21.48 5.53
CA LYS A 167 -11.11 -20.80 6.81
C LYS A 167 -9.85 -21.27 7.52
N ARG A 168 -8.97 -20.34 7.89
CA ARG A 168 -7.68 -20.60 8.52
C ARG A 168 -7.48 -19.71 9.73
N ARG A 169 -6.97 -20.27 10.83
CA ARG A 169 -6.37 -19.50 11.92
C ARG A 169 -4.93 -19.22 11.55
N ILE A 170 -4.52 -17.97 11.61
CA ILE A 170 -3.17 -17.53 11.23
C ILE A 170 -2.40 -17.04 12.46
N SER A 171 -1.07 -16.97 12.35
CA SER A 171 -0.22 -16.44 13.42
C SER A 171 -0.41 -14.94 13.60
N GLU A 172 0.04 -14.39 14.73
CA GLU A 172 0.00 -12.93 14.97
C GLU A 172 0.78 -12.16 13.89
N ARG A 173 1.94 -12.68 13.47
CA ARG A 173 2.74 -12.10 12.38
C ARG A 173 1.97 -12.05 11.06
N GLU A 174 1.33 -13.15 10.68
CA GLU A 174 0.52 -13.20 9.45
C GLU A 174 -0.73 -12.32 9.56
N GLY A 175 -1.34 -12.21 10.74
CA GLY A 175 -2.46 -11.30 10.99
C GLY A 175 -2.04 -9.82 10.88
N TRP A 176 -0.84 -9.49 11.35
CA TRP A 176 -0.25 -8.15 11.19
C TRP A 176 0.03 -7.83 9.71
N ASP A 177 0.61 -8.79 8.98
CA ASP A 177 0.88 -8.68 7.55
C ASP A 177 -0.43 -8.50 6.75
N ALA A 178 -1.44 -9.34 7.04
CA ALA A 178 -2.77 -9.25 6.43
C ALA A 178 -3.46 -7.90 6.66
N LEU A 179 -3.36 -7.35 7.87
CA LEU A 179 -3.87 -6.03 8.21
C LEU A 179 -3.10 -4.92 7.49
N ASN A 180 -1.76 -4.98 7.54
CA ASN A 180 -0.88 -4.00 6.92
C ASN A 180 -1.14 -3.90 5.42
N GLU A 181 -1.17 -5.02 4.70
CA GLU A 181 -1.49 -5.08 3.27
C GLU A 181 -2.91 -4.56 2.98
N THR A 182 -3.92 -4.94 3.79
CA THR A 182 -5.29 -4.44 3.60
C THR A 182 -5.36 -2.91 3.74
N TRP A 183 -4.67 -2.35 4.73
CA TRP A 183 -4.61 -0.91 4.95
C TRP A 183 -3.82 -0.19 3.86
N GLY A 184 -2.70 -0.77 3.40
CA GLY A 184 -1.92 -0.26 2.28
C GLY A 184 -2.75 -0.19 1.00
N VAL A 185 -3.51 -1.26 0.68
CA VAL A 185 -4.42 -1.30 -0.48
C VAL A 185 -5.43 -0.15 -0.40
N PHE A 186 -6.05 0.08 0.76
CA PHE A 186 -6.98 1.19 0.95
C PHE A 186 -6.29 2.56 0.79
N VAL A 187 -5.11 2.76 1.38
CA VAL A 187 -4.35 4.02 1.26
C VAL A 187 -4.04 4.33 -0.21
N GLY A 188 -3.55 3.35 -0.97
CA GLY A 188 -3.30 3.51 -2.41
C GLY A 188 -4.57 3.88 -3.17
N LEU A 189 -5.67 3.16 -2.94
CA LEU A 189 -6.96 3.44 -3.58
C LEU A 189 -7.49 4.85 -3.25
N ALA A 190 -7.43 5.25 -1.98
CA ALA A 190 -7.91 6.57 -1.56
C ALA A 190 -7.12 7.71 -2.24
N ILE A 191 -5.81 7.54 -2.39
CA ILE A 191 -4.95 8.49 -3.12
C ILE A 191 -5.31 8.52 -4.59
N TRP A 192 -5.49 7.36 -5.22
CA TRP A 192 -5.95 7.28 -6.60
C TRP A 192 -7.27 8.01 -6.78
N ASN A 193 -8.30 7.66 -6.00
CA ASN A 193 -9.63 8.23 -6.12
C ASN A 193 -9.60 9.75 -5.95
N LYS A 194 -8.82 10.26 -4.99
CA LYS A 194 -8.63 11.70 -4.81
C LYS A 194 -7.99 12.36 -6.03
N LEU A 195 -6.97 11.74 -6.62
CA LEU A 195 -6.28 12.26 -7.81
C LEU A 195 -7.19 12.31 -9.05
N GLU A 196 -8.06 11.32 -9.22
CA GLU A 196 -9.03 11.25 -10.32
C GLU A 196 -10.19 12.21 -10.14
N ALA A 197 -10.76 12.29 -8.93
CA ALA A 197 -11.91 13.15 -8.64
C ALA A 197 -11.55 14.65 -8.73
N THR A 198 -10.28 15.02 -8.54
CA THR A 198 -9.84 16.43 -8.48
C THR A 198 -9.03 16.91 -9.68
N ASP A 199 -8.93 16.11 -10.76
CA ASP A 199 -8.12 16.38 -11.96
C ASP A 199 -6.72 16.95 -11.64
N ARG A 200 -5.94 16.19 -10.85
CA ARG A 200 -4.55 16.50 -10.48
C ARG A 200 -4.33 17.88 -9.83
N LEU A 201 -4.91 18.03 -8.63
CA LEU A 201 -4.33 18.69 -7.46
C LEU A 201 -3.86 20.15 -7.57
N ASN A 202 -4.76 21.02 -7.10
CA ASN A 202 -4.52 22.34 -6.53
C ASN A 202 -4.99 22.32 -5.06
N PRO A 203 -4.18 22.71 -4.07
CA PRO A 203 -4.59 22.74 -2.66
C PRO A 203 -5.72 23.75 -2.36
N ALA A 204 -6.05 24.63 -3.32
CA ALA A 204 -7.24 25.48 -3.27
C ALA A 204 -8.50 24.81 -3.82
N THR A 205 -8.41 23.63 -4.45
CA THR A 205 -9.57 22.84 -4.86
C THR A 205 -10.29 22.38 -3.59
N ARG A 206 -11.39 23.08 -3.30
CA ARG A 206 -12.30 22.66 -2.24
C ARG A 206 -12.95 21.36 -2.69
N TRP A 207 -13.10 20.42 -1.75
CA TRP A 207 -14.11 19.37 -1.86
C TRP A 207 -15.47 20.04 -2.03
N ASP A 208 -15.90 20.24 -3.28
CA ASP A 208 -17.30 20.47 -3.57
C ASP A 208 -18.05 19.13 -3.50
N TRP A 209 -19.37 19.21 -3.49
CA TRP A 209 -20.20 18.02 -3.30
C TRP A 209 -20.04 17.02 -4.43
N ASP A 210 -19.89 17.49 -5.67
CA ASP A 210 -19.71 16.62 -6.84
C ASP A 210 -18.40 15.81 -6.74
N THR A 211 -17.31 16.45 -6.30
CA THR A 211 -16.02 15.79 -6.06
C THR A 211 -16.12 14.76 -4.91
N VAL A 212 -16.85 15.08 -3.86
CA VAL A 212 -17.09 14.17 -2.74
C VAL A 212 -17.91 12.96 -3.19
N GLU A 213 -18.96 13.19 -3.97
CA GLU A 213 -19.83 12.13 -4.50
C GLU A 213 -19.02 11.17 -5.41
N ASP A 214 -18.24 11.69 -6.38
CA ASP A 214 -17.40 10.84 -7.24
C ASP A 214 -16.39 10.02 -6.42
N TYR A 215 -15.76 10.63 -5.40
CA TYR A 215 -14.86 9.89 -4.50
C TYR A 215 -15.57 8.74 -3.77
N LEU A 216 -16.78 8.97 -3.25
CA LEU A 216 -17.56 7.99 -2.51
C LEU A 216 -18.08 6.87 -3.42
N ASP A 217 -18.52 7.20 -4.63
CA ASP A 217 -18.97 6.22 -5.63
C ASP A 217 -17.83 5.30 -6.07
N ARG A 218 -16.62 5.85 -6.24
CA ARG A 218 -15.41 5.06 -6.53
C ARG A 218 -15.03 4.16 -5.35
N LEU A 219 -15.14 4.67 -4.12
CA LEU A 219 -14.89 3.88 -2.91
C LEU A 219 -15.89 2.72 -2.79
N GLU A 220 -17.18 2.97 -2.98
CA GLU A 220 -18.21 1.93 -3.00
C GLU A 220 -17.96 0.91 -4.10
N THR A 221 -17.63 1.35 -5.31
CA THR A 221 -17.33 0.46 -6.44
C THR A 221 -16.17 -0.48 -6.09
N ALA A 222 -15.07 0.06 -5.57
CA ALA A 222 -13.92 -0.74 -5.14
C ALA A 222 -14.29 -1.74 -4.03
N TYR A 223 -15.13 -1.31 -3.08
CA TYR A 223 -15.63 -2.17 -2.01
C TYR A 223 -16.44 -3.35 -2.56
N VAL A 224 -17.46 -3.07 -3.37
CA VAL A 224 -18.36 -4.06 -3.97
C VAL A 224 -17.62 -4.99 -4.94
N ASN A 225 -16.52 -4.53 -5.54
CA ASN A 225 -15.66 -5.34 -6.42
C ASN A 225 -14.69 -6.25 -5.65
N GLY A 226 -14.59 -6.11 -4.32
CA GLY A 226 -13.65 -6.87 -3.50
C GLY A 226 -12.20 -6.37 -3.60
N GLU A 227 -11.99 -5.17 -4.12
CA GLU A 227 -10.65 -4.60 -4.34
C GLU A 227 -9.97 -4.16 -3.04
N LEU A 228 -10.74 -3.99 -1.96
CA LEU A 228 -10.25 -3.54 -0.65
C LEU A 228 -9.96 -4.70 0.30
N THR A 229 -9.24 -5.70 -0.23
CA THR A 229 -8.78 -6.89 0.48
C THR A 229 -7.26 -6.99 0.36
N GLY A 230 -6.59 -7.34 1.47
CA GLY A 230 -5.17 -7.61 1.48
C GLY A 230 -4.82 -9.07 1.23
N TYR A 231 -3.56 -9.40 1.49
CA TYR A 231 -3.02 -10.75 1.52
C TYR A 231 -2.00 -10.84 2.66
N PHE A 232 -1.48 -12.02 2.93
CA PHE A 232 -0.28 -12.18 3.74
C PHE A 232 0.68 -13.19 3.11
N GLU A 233 1.96 -13.09 3.46
CA GLU A 233 2.96 -14.09 3.13
C GLU A 233 3.05 -15.16 4.24
N PRO A 234 2.98 -16.47 3.92
CA PRO A 234 3.06 -17.52 4.93
C PRO A 234 4.32 -17.40 5.78
N ALA A 235 4.20 -17.53 7.11
CA ALA A 235 5.36 -17.50 8.01
C ALA A 235 6.28 -18.72 7.80
N ASP A 236 5.72 -19.87 7.42
CA ASP A 236 6.49 -21.05 7.04
C ASP A 236 7.14 -20.87 5.66
N GLN A 237 8.47 -20.93 5.62
CA GLN A 237 9.24 -20.83 4.38
C GLN A 237 8.94 -21.97 3.39
N ALA A 238 8.61 -23.17 3.86
CA ALA A 238 8.28 -24.29 2.99
C ALA A 238 6.96 -24.02 2.25
N GLU A 239 5.96 -23.50 2.95
CA GLU A 239 4.70 -23.06 2.35
C GLU A 239 4.91 -21.88 1.40
N ARG A 240 5.64 -20.85 1.82
CA ARG A 240 5.90 -19.64 1.02
C ARG A 240 6.56 -19.94 -0.33
N ARG A 241 7.39 -20.99 -0.42
CA ARG A 241 7.98 -21.44 -1.69
C ARG A 241 6.94 -21.93 -2.70
N GLY A 242 5.86 -22.54 -2.22
CA GLY A 242 4.77 -23.04 -3.06
C GLY A 242 3.66 -22.02 -3.29
N ILE A 243 3.29 -21.28 -2.25
CA ILE A 243 2.24 -20.27 -2.25
C ILE A 243 2.85 -19.01 -1.63
N PRO A 244 3.36 -18.07 -2.45
CA PRO A 244 4.05 -16.90 -1.92
C PRO A 244 3.13 -15.98 -1.13
N ARG A 245 1.83 -15.98 -1.46
CA ARG A 245 0.80 -15.12 -0.86
C ARG A 245 -0.52 -15.84 -0.73
N TRP A 246 -1.18 -15.63 0.41
CA TRP A 246 -2.58 -15.99 0.61
C TRP A 246 -3.45 -14.74 0.59
N TYR A 247 -4.34 -14.66 -0.38
CA TYR A 247 -5.28 -13.55 -0.53
C TYR A 247 -6.47 -13.74 0.38
N LEU A 248 -6.85 -12.67 1.07
CA LEU A 248 -8.04 -12.65 1.91
C LEU A 248 -9.31 -12.71 1.05
N ALA A 249 -10.34 -13.36 1.56
CA ALA A 249 -11.65 -13.37 0.94
C ALA A 249 -12.32 -11.98 1.00
N PRO A 250 -13.29 -11.69 0.11
CA PRO A 250 -14.08 -10.47 0.18
C PRO A 250 -14.81 -10.26 1.53
N SER A 251 -15.11 -11.33 2.28
CA SER A 251 -15.66 -11.26 3.65
C SER A 251 -14.72 -10.58 4.66
N HIS A 252 -13.43 -10.50 4.33
CA HIS A 252 -12.35 -9.85 5.08
C HIS A 252 -11.90 -8.52 4.46
N ALA A 253 -12.71 -7.92 3.58
CA ALA A 253 -12.46 -6.56 3.12
C ALA A 253 -12.37 -5.58 4.32
N ILE A 254 -11.65 -4.48 4.11
CA ILE A 254 -11.47 -3.42 5.10
C ILE A 254 -12.82 -3.02 5.72
N SER A 255 -12.89 -2.82 7.04
CA SER A 255 -14.14 -2.39 7.69
C SER A 255 -14.33 -0.88 7.68
N ALA A 256 -15.58 -0.43 7.85
CA ALA A 256 -15.90 1.00 7.97
C ALA A 256 -15.13 1.71 9.11
N PRO A 257 -14.94 1.12 10.31
CA PRO A 257 -14.07 1.70 11.33
C PRO A 257 -12.60 1.83 10.91
N GLU A 258 -12.06 0.88 10.15
CA GLU A 258 -10.69 0.95 9.61
C GLU A 258 -10.57 2.07 8.57
N VAL A 259 -11.55 2.20 7.67
CA VAL A 259 -11.66 3.30 6.70
C VAL A 259 -11.66 4.66 7.40
N ALA A 260 -12.49 4.84 8.43
CA ALA A 260 -12.53 6.09 9.20
C ALA A 260 -11.18 6.39 9.86
N LEU A 261 -10.55 5.39 10.49
CA LEU A 261 -9.25 5.53 11.13
C LEU A 261 -8.18 6.00 10.14
N LEU A 262 -8.05 5.33 9.00
CA LEU A 262 -7.03 5.63 8.00
C LEU A 262 -7.25 6.99 7.35
N LEU A 263 -8.50 7.38 7.09
CA LEU A 263 -8.83 8.71 6.58
C LEU A 263 -8.37 9.81 7.53
N GLU A 264 -8.64 9.66 8.82
CA GLU A 264 -8.28 10.67 9.83
C GLU A 264 -6.78 10.68 10.14
N VAL A 265 -6.17 9.51 10.30
CA VAL A 265 -4.80 9.38 10.83
C VAL A 265 -3.74 9.45 9.74
N ILE A 266 -3.98 8.79 8.60
CA ILE A 266 -3.02 8.69 7.50
C ILE A 266 -3.32 9.71 6.40
N LEU A 267 -4.57 9.81 5.96
CA LEU A 267 -4.93 10.57 4.75
C LEU A 267 -5.25 12.04 5.01
N ASP A 268 -4.99 12.55 6.21
CA ASP A 268 -5.18 13.95 6.59
C ASP A 268 -6.61 14.49 6.36
N GLU A 269 -7.62 13.63 6.28
CA GLU A 269 -9.00 14.02 6.03
C GLU A 269 -9.71 14.49 7.31
N ALA A 270 -10.69 15.37 7.14
CA ALA A 270 -11.49 15.87 8.25
C ALA A 270 -12.40 14.75 8.82
N PRO A 271 -12.70 14.76 10.14
CA PRO A 271 -13.57 13.74 10.75
C PRO A 271 -14.96 13.63 10.11
N GLY A 272 -15.46 14.71 9.50
CA GLY A 272 -16.72 14.68 8.74
C GLY A 272 -16.65 13.78 7.51
N MET A 273 -15.57 13.90 6.72
CA MET A 273 -15.33 13.07 5.53
C MET A 273 -15.07 11.61 5.91
N ALA A 274 -14.29 11.39 6.97
CA ALA A 274 -14.03 10.04 7.48
C ALA A 274 -15.31 9.31 7.91
N ARG A 275 -16.21 10.00 8.63
CA ARG A 275 -17.52 9.44 8.99
C ARG A 275 -18.41 9.19 7.78
N LEU A 276 -18.40 10.09 6.79
CA LEU A 276 -19.19 9.95 5.57
C LEU A 276 -18.76 8.72 4.75
N ALA A 277 -17.45 8.57 4.52
CA ALA A 277 -16.88 7.42 3.84
C ALA A 277 -17.15 6.11 4.58
N ALA A 278 -17.02 6.09 5.91
CA ALA A 278 -17.35 4.93 6.72
C ALA A 278 -18.83 4.54 6.62
N TYR A 279 -19.74 5.53 6.61
CA TYR A 279 -21.17 5.28 6.38
C TYR A 279 -21.42 4.64 5.02
N TRP A 280 -20.78 5.14 3.96
CA TRP A 280 -20.88 4.55 2.61
C TRP A 280 -20.43 3.08 2.60
N VAL A 281 -19.25 2.80 3.17
CA VAL A 281 -18.75 1.41 3.27
C VAL A 281 -19.71 0.52 4.06
N SER A 282 -20.24 0.99 5.21
CA SER A 282 -21.23 0.23 5.98
C SER A 282 -22.53 -0.03 5.20
N ALA A 283 -22.99 0.94 4.41
CA ALA A 283 -24.16 0.76 3.56
C ALA A 283 -23.90 -0.28 2.46
N SER A 284 -22.73 -0.24 1.81
CA SER A 284 -22.35 -1.22 0.78
C SER A 284 -22.17 -2.62 1.38
N GLN A 285 -21.60 -2.75 2.59
CA GLN A 285 -21.50 -4.03 3.33
C GLN A 285 -22.87 -4.72 3.46
N ALA A 286 -23.90 -3.95 3.81
CA ALA A 286 -25.27 -4.47 3.94
C ALA A 286 -25.89 -4.91 2.60
N GLN A 287 -25.39 -4.39 1.47
CA GLN A 287 -25.85 -4.74 0.12
C GLN A 287 -25.11 -5.94 -0.47
N THR A 288 -23.90 -6.27 0.02
CA THR A 288 -23.15 -7.42 -0.49
C THR A 288 -23.78 -8.75 -0.09
N THR A 289 -23.77 -9.73 -1.00
CA THR A 289 -24.27 -11.09 -0.73
C THR A 289 -23.27 -11.96 0.04
N VAL A 290 -22.05 -11.45 0.27
CA VAL A 290 -21.01 -12.10 1.05
C VAL A 290 -21.11 -11.56 2.49
N PRO A 291 -21.36 -12.41 3.49
CA PRO A 291 -21.35 -11.98 4.89
C PRO A 291 -19.99 -11.37 5.22
N THR A 292 -19.97 -10.08 5.54
CA THR A 292 -18.77 -9.39 6.02
C THR A 292 -18.63 -9.59 7.52
N LEU A 293 -17.41 -9.70 8.01
CA LEU A 293 -17.19 -9.70 9.46
C LEU A 293 -17.63 -8.35 10.04
N GLY A 294 -18.42 -8.38 11.11
CA GLY A 294 -18.83 -7.18 11.84
C GLY A 294 -17.64 -6.38 12.40
N ALA A 295 -17.91 -5.16 12.86
CA ALA A 295 -16.93 -4.42 13.64
C ALA A 295 -16.59 -5.20 14.91
N CYS A 296 -15.31 -5.15 15.29
CA CYS A 296 -14.95 -5.36 16.69
C CYS A 296 -15.47 -4.15 17.49
#